data_AF-A0A928XA11-F1
#
_entry.id   AF-A0A928XA11-F1
#
_cell.length_a   1.000
_cell.length_b   1.000
_cell.length_c   1.000
_cell.angle_alpha   90.00
_cell.angle_beta   90.00
_cell.angle_gamma   90.00
#
_symmetry.space_group_name_H-M   'P 1'
#
loop_
_entity.id
_entity.type
_entity.pdbx_description
1 polymer ?
#
loop_
_entity_poly.entity_id
_entity_poly.type
_entity_poly.pdbx_seq_one_letter_code
_entity_poly.pdbx_strand_id
1 'polypeptide(L)' 'MRILSRLLTGPATYQALCAAAGHASGPLYHHVRALVTFELMYRYERDEYRITSLGRTLLRSWLRTASGVSRLRRSGKRS' A
#
# COMPACT_ATOMS: atom_id res chain seq x y z
N MET A 1 3.49 6.00 0.15
CA MET A 1 2.85 4.73 0.57
C MET A 1 1.54 4.97 1.35
N ARG A 2 0.61 5.77 0.81
CA ARG A 2 -0.63 6.16 1.50
C ARG A 2 -1.84 5.25 1.20
N ILE A 3 -1.91 4.71 -0.02
CA ILE A 3 -2.95 3.77 -0.49
C ILE A 3 -2.98 2.50 0.38
N LEU A 4 -1.82 1.87 0.55
CA LEU A 4 -1.70 0.62 1.28
C LEU A 4 -1.92 0.81 2.78
N SER A 5 -1.48 1.94 3.33
CA SER A 5 -1.80 2.35 4.70
C SER A 5 -3.31 2.54 4.89
N ARG A 6 -4.02 3.10 3.89
CA ARG A 6 -5.49 3.22 3.93
C ARG A 6 -6.16 1.85 3.91
N LEU A 7 -5.72 0.93 3.07
CA LEU A 7 -6.25 -0.44 2.98
C LEU A 7 -5.97 -1.28 4.25
N LEU A 8 -4.94 -0.94 5.03
CA LEU A 8 -4.73 -1.56 6.35
C LEU A 8 -5.79 -1.14 7.37
N THR A 9 -6.39 0.04 7.23
CA THR A 9 -7.44 0.53 8.15
C THR A 9 -8.80 -0.11 7.89
N GLY A 10 -9.02 -0.64 6.69
CA GLY A 10 -10.27 -1.26 6.29
C GLY A 10 -10.49 -1.21 4.77
N PRO A 11 -11.64 -1.72 4.30
CA PRO A 11 -12.06 -1.57 2.91
C PRO A 11 -12.07 -0.09 2.48
N ALA A 12 -11.71 0.18 1.23
CA ALA A 12 -11.71 1.54 0.69
C ALA A 12 -12.12 1.57 -0.78
N THR A 13 -12.91 2.58 -1.17
CA THR A 13 -13.30 2.78 -2.57
C THR A 13 -12.14 3.31 -3.42
N TYR A 14 -12.21 3.15 -4.74
CA TYR A 14 -11.20 3.73 -5.66
C TYR A 14 -10.98 5.22 -5.42
N GLN A 15 -12.08 5.98 -5.22
CA GLN A 15 -12.03 7.40 -4.94
C GLN A 15 -11.31 7.72 -3.63
N ALA A 16 -11.54 6.93 -2.57
CA ALA A 16 -10.82 7.08 -1.31
C ALA A 16 -9.32 6.76 -1.46
N LEU A 17 -8.96 5.81 -2.34
CA LEU A 17 -7.57 5.52 -2.67
C LEU A 17 -6.93 6.67 -3.47
N CYS A 18 -7.66 7.28 -4.42
CA CYS A 18 -7.22 8.49 -5.13
C CYS A 18 -6.91 9.63 -4.16
N ALA A 19 -7.86 9.93 -3.26
CA ALA A 19 -7.71 10.98 -2.26
C ALA A 19 -6.52 10.72 -1.33
N ALA A 20 -6.32 9.47 -0.88
CA ALA A 20 -5.19 9.09 -0.05
C ALA A 20 -3.86 9.17 -0.81
N ALA A 21 -3.84 8.84 -2.09
CA ALA A 21 -2.64 8.88 -2.93
C ALA A 21 -2.18 10.31 -3.23
N GLY A 22 -3.10 11.27 -3.29
CA GLY A 22 -2.80 12.63 -3.74
C GLY A 22 -2.35 12.68 -5.21
N HIS A 23 -2.78 11.72 -6.02
CA HIS A 23 -2.41 11.58 -7.43
C HIS A 23 -3.66 11.69 -8.32
N ALA A 24 -3.45 12.13 -9.57
CA ALA A 24 -4.46 12.04 -10.61
C ALA A 24 -4.88 10.57 -10.83
N SER A 25 -6.13 10.36 -11.24
CA SER A 25 -6.76 9.03 -11.32
C SER A 25 -6.06 8.04 -12.25
N GLY A 26 -5.27 8.49 -13.23
CA GLY A 26 -4.63 7.62 -14.23
C GLY A 26 -3.50 6.74 -13.67
N PRO A 27 -2.42 7.32 -13.13
CA PRO A 27 -1.31 6.54 -12.56
C PRO A 27 -1.72 5.59 -11.43
N LEU A 28 -2.72 5.96 -10.64
CA LEU A 28 -3.22 5.13 -9.56
C LEU A 28 -3.90 3.85 -10.08
N TYR A 29 -4.58 3.93 -11.21
CA TYR A 29 -5.28 2.78 -11.80
C TYR A 29 -4.32 1.64 -12.08
N HIS A 30 -3.14 1.94 -12.64
CA HIS A 30 -2.11 0.93 -12.92
C HIS A 30 -1.61 0.25 -11.66
N HIS A 31 -1.40 0.99 -10.58
CA HIS A 31 -0.96 0.43 -9.31
C HIS A 31 -2.05 -0.41 -8.65
N VAL A 32 -3.29 0.06 -8.67
CA VAL A 32 -4.44 -0.70 -8.18
C VAL A 32 -4.57 -1.99 -8.98
N ARG A 33 -4.54 -1.92 -10.30
CA ARG A 33 -4.63 -3.12 -11.15
C ARG A 33 -3.50 -4.11 -10.86
N ALA A 34 -2.26 -3.65 -10.73
CA ALA A 34 -1.13 -4.51 -10.38
C ALA A 34 -1.34 -5.20 -9.02
N LEU A 35 -1.80 -4.48 -8.00
CA LEU A 35 -2.08 -5.05 -6.67
C LEU A 35 -3.19 -6.11 -6.71
N VAL A 36 -4.19 -5.96 -7.59
CA VAL A 36 -5.20 -7.00 -7.82
C VAL A 36 -4.58 -8.20 -8.54
N THR A 37 -3.81 -7.96 -9.60
CA THR A 37 -3.15 -9.03 -10.38
C THR A 37 -2.19 -9.86 -9.53
N PHE A 38 -1.52 -9.26 -8.56
CA PHE A 38 -0.65 -9.97 -7.60
C PHE A 38 -1.38 -10.53 -6.39
N GLU A 39 -2.72 -10.54 -6.39
CA GLU A 39 -3.57 -11.08 -5.30
C GLU A 39 -3.30 -10.43 -3.92
N LEU A 40 -2.74 -9.22 -3.91
CA LEU A 40 -2.47 -8.47 -2.68
C LEU A 40 -3.72 -7.73 -2.19
N MET A 41 -4.65 -7.49 -3.11
CA MET A 41 -5.98 -6.98 -2.81
C MET A 41 -6.98 -7.52 -3.82
N TYR A 42 -8.26 -7.37 -3.51
CA TYR A 42 -9.35 -7.75 -4.40
C TYR A 42 -10.43 -6.67 -4.41
N ARG A 43 -11.17 -6.62 -5.51
CA ARG A 43 -12.38 -5.80 -5.61
C ARG A 43 -13.54 -6.58 -5.00
N TYR A 44 -14.15 -6.01 -3.98
CA TYR A 44 -15.38 -6.47 -3.34
C TYR A 44 -16.58 -5.74 -3.95
N GLU A 45 -17.80 -6.12 -3.57
CA GLU A 45 -19.01 -5.52 -4.11
C GLU A 45 -19.04 -3.98 -3.91
N ARG A 46 -19.67 -3.27 -4.86
CA ARG A 46 -19.82 -1.79 -4.85
C ARG A 46 -18.50 -1.00 -4.88
N ASP A 47 -17.51 -1.50 -5.62
CA ASP A 47 -16.26 -0.77 -5.90
C ASP A 47 -15.36 -0.55 -4.66
N GLU A 48 -15.54 -1.40 -3.64
CA GLU A 48 -14.65 -1.47 -2.49
C GLU A 48 -13.44 -2.33 -2.79
N TYR A 49 -12.26 -1.88 -2.38
CA TYR A 49 -11.03 -2.65 -2.41
C TYR A 49 -10.68 -3.13 -1.01
N ARG A 50 -10.31 -4.41 -0.92
CA ARG A 50 -9.92 -5.06 0.34
C ARG A 50 -8.58 -5.72 0.19
N ILE A 51 -7.72 -5.55 1.19
CA ILE A 51 -6.41 -6.21 1.24
C ILE A 51 -6.59 -7.69 1.62
N THR A 52 -5.84 -8.57 0.95
CA THR A 52 -5.82 -10.00 1.29
C THR A 52 -4.97 -10.27 2.54
N SER A 53 -5.05 -11.48 3.09
CA SER A 53 -4.15 -11.92 4.16
C SER A 53 -2.68 -11.86 3.71
N LEU A 54 -2.39 -12.33 2.50
CA LEU A 54 -1.07 -12.24 1.87
C LEU A 54 -0.61 -10.78 1.73
N GLY A 55 -1.48 -9.92 1.18
CA GLY A 55 -1.20 -8.49 1.04
C GLY A 55 -0.87 -7.82 2.37
N ARG A 56 -1.60 -8.13 3.45
CA ARG A 56 -1.29 -7.64 4.80
C ARG A 56 0.08 -8.09 5.29
N THR A 57 0.41 -9.36 5.10
CA THR A 57 1.69 -9.93 5.53
C THR A 57 2.86 -9.27 4.82
N LEU A 58 2.81 -9.18 3.49
CA LEU A 58 3.87 -8.55 2.69
C LEU A 58 4.00 -7.06 3.02
N LEU A 59 2.88 -6.35 3.20
CA LEU A 59 2.91 -4.94 3.55
C LEU A 59 3.52 -4.69 4.93
N ARG A 60 3.15 -5.51 5.93
CA ARG A 60 3.76 -5.44 7.27
C ARG A 60 5.26 -5.76 7.23
N SER A 61 5.67 -6.75 6.44
CA SER A 61 7.06 -7.10 6.23
C SER A 61 7.84 -5.93 5.61
N TRP A 62 7.29 -5.33 4.55
CA TRP A 62 7.88 -4.17 3.88
C TRP A 62 7.98 -2.94 4.79
N LEU A 63 6.94 -2.65 5.60
CA LEU A 63 6.98 -1.54 6.56
C LEU A 63 8.08 -1.75 7.61
N ARG A 64 8.29 -2.99 8.06
CA ARG A 64 9.33 -3.35 9.02
C ARG A 64 10.74 -3.24 8.43
N THR A 65 10.94 -3.67 7.18
CA THR A 65 12.25 -3.54 6.52
C THR A 65 12.56 -2.09 6.13
N ALA A 66 11.58 -1.32 5.65
CA ALA A 66 11.75 0.10 5.33
C ALA A 66 12.15 0.94 6.57
N SER A 67 11.57 0.63 7.73
CA SER A 67 11.94 1.27 8.99
C SER A 67 13.27 0.77 9.57
N GLY A 68 13.66 -0.48 9.28
CA GLY A 68 14.99 -1.03 9.59
C GLY A 68 16.13 -0.40 8.78
N VAL A 69 15.94 -0.24 7.46
CA VAL A 69 16.94 0.39 6.55
C VAL A 69 17.23 1.84 6.94
N SER A 70 16.21 2.57 7.41
CA SER A 70 16.37 3.96 7.87
C SER A 70 17.25 4.09 9.11
N ARG A 71 17.32 3.04 9.95
CA ARG A 71 18.10 3.01 11.19
C ARG A 71 19.58 2.73 10.91
N LEU A 72 19.88 1.87 9.94
CA LEU A 72 21.25 1.58 9.50
C LEU A 72 21.92 2.79 8.83
N ARG A 73 21.17 3.59 8.06
CA ARG A 73 21.74 4.76 7.35
C ARG A 73 22.13 5.94 8.26
N ARG A 74 21.61 6.02 9.49
CA ARG A 74 22.01 7.05 10.46
C ARG A 74 23.23 6.67 11.31
N SER A 75 23.60 5.40 11.36
CA SER A 75 24.75 4.93 12.14
C SER A 75 26.09 5.04 11.41
N GLY A 76 26.08 5.22 10.07
CA GLY A 76 27.29 5.28 9.24
C GLY A 76 27.90 6.66 9.03
N LYS A 77 27.49 7.70 9.78
CA LYS A 77 27.99 9.08 9.63
C LYS A 77 28.61 9.62 10.93
N ARG A 78 29.35 8.77 11.63
CA ARG A 78 30.25 9.10 12.74
C ARG A 78 31.48 8.20 12.66
N SER A 79 32.34 8.43 11.67
CA SER A 79 33.73 8.00 11.66
C SER A 79 34.51 9.04 10.86
#